data_AF-A0A917H5M0-F1
#
_entry.id   AF-A0A917H5M0-F1
#
_cell.length_a   1.000
_cell.length_b   1.000
_cell.length_c   1.000
_cell.angle_alpha   90.00
_cell.angle_beta   90.00
_cell.angle_gamma   90.00
#
_symmetry.space_group_name_H-M   'P 1'
#
loop_
_entity.id
_entity.type
_entity.pdbx_description
1 polymer ?
#
loop_
_entity_poly.entity_id
_entity_poly.type
_entity_poly.pdbx_seq_one_letter_code
_entity_poly.pdbx_strand_id
1 'polypeptide(L)'
;MKMTATIDAAGTTNLDLDGDLSRQTYPSVAQARRAVLATATTLAEQTREDTRLRLEDPSGARTLLVAADGTTAQQEAVAPAVERGCVEATAQPTAQNPGEVAASRSRRASGPVSVEAPRNPFVAAPAVVVEEDPIDEDPILGAREAIRGPQNLQQTLAQKPTPDEETAAPVDVTQATLWLVGASGGVGTSTLAGLCSEAVADAAVQEPGWACRALLVCSTSAGSLEAASRQARASATGRLAYELAGLVIVHDRPKNRITKPTLAYARSVARMFPVAMTVPYEPAWREVGVTPTPSGTRLRTVLRRIEKIARTGH
;
A
#
# COMPACT_ATOMS: atom_id res chain seq x y z
N MET A 1 -17.21 -10.91 -30.99
CA MET A 1 -17.10 -12.39 -31.12
C MET A 1 -17.44 -13.14 -29.81
N LYS A 2 -17.89 -14.41 -29.84
CA LYS A 2 -18.16 -15.23 -28.63
C LYS A 2 -17.21 -16.44 -28.60
N MET A 3 -16.61 -16.69 -27.44
CA MET A 3 -15.66 -17.78 -27.22
C MET A 3 -16.00 -18.48 -25.92
N THR A 4 -16.09 -19.80 -25.92
CA THR A 4 -16.34 -20.60 -24.71
C THR A 4 -15.16 -21.53 -24.46
N ALA A 5 -14.64 -21.54 -23.24
CA ALA A 5 -13.53 -22.39 -22.85
C ALA A 5 -13.88 -23.16 -21.57
N THR A 6 -13.79 -24.48 -21.64
CA THR A 6 -13.97 -25.37 -20.48
C THR A 6 -12.63 -26.01 -20.13
N ILE A 7 -12.17 -25.81 -18.89
CA ILE A 7 -10.92 -26.36 -18.37
C ILE A 7 -11.25 -27.41 -17.29
N ASP A 8 -10.79 -28.64 -17.47
CA ASP A 8 -10.93 -29.69 -16.47
C ASP A 8 -9.87 -29.58 -15.36
N ALA A 9 -10.06 -30.35 -14.27
CA ALA A 9 -9.10 -30.37 -13.16
C ALA A 9 -7.73 -30.97 -13.54
N ALA A 10 -7.64 -31.67 -14.67
CA ALA A 10 -6.41 -32.25 -15.20
C ALA A 10 -5.62 -31.27 -16.11
N GLY A 11 -6.18 -30.08 -16.40
CA GLY A 11 -5.56 -29.09 -17.28
C GLY A 11 -5.87 -29.26 -18.77
N THR A 12 -6.81 -30.15 -19.13
CA THR A 12 -7.35 -30.23 -20.49
C THR A 12 -8.32 -29.07 -20.72
N THR A 13 -8.15 -28.39 -21.85
CA THR A 13 -8.98 -27.28 -22.29
C THR A 13 -9.75 -27.69 -23.53
N ASN A 14 -11.07 -27.49 -23.51
CA ASN A 14 -11.93 -27.52 -24.67
C ASN A 14 -12.30 -26.07 -25.01
N LEU A 15 -11.90 -25.62 -26.19
CA LEU A 15 -12.11 -24.29 -26.72
C LEU A 15 -13.12 -24.38 -27.86
N ASP A 16 -14.24 -23.69 -27.71
CA ASP A 16 -15.28 -23.55 -28.71
C ASP A 16 -15.28 -22.11 -29.23
N LEU A 17 -14.92 -21.97 -30.51
CA LEU A 17 -14.90 -20.73 -31.26
C LEU A 17 -16.01 -20.81 -32.32
N ASP A 18 -17.17 -20.24 -32.02
CA ASP A 18 -18.34 -20.20 -32.92
C ASP A 18 -18.69 -21.57 -33.58
N GLY A 19 -18.49 -22.68 -32.85
CA GLY A 19 -18.79 -24.05 -33.30
C GLY A 19 -17.57 -24.90 -33.65
N ASP A 20 -16.38 -24.30 -33.78
CA ASP A 20 -15.12 -25.02 -33.96
C ASP A 20 -14.53 -25.42 -32.60
N LEU A 21 -14.67 -26.72 -32.28
CA LEU A 21 -14.17 -27.33 -31.06
C LEU A 21 -12.70 -27.73 -31.22
N SER A 22 -11.82 -27.09 -30.46
CA SER A 22 -10.41 -27.45 -30.34
C SER A 22 -10.09 -27.94 -28.92
N ARG A 23 -9.32 -29.02 -28.83
CA ARG A 23 -8.92 -29.64 -27.56
C ARG A 23 -7.41 -29.58 -27.39
N GLN A 24 -6.96 -29.02 -26.28
CA GLN A 24 -5.54 -28.91 -25.94
C GLN A 24 -5.29 -29.31 -24.49
N THR A 25 -4.18 -30.01 -24.23
CA THR A 25 -3.82 -30.45 -22.88
C THR A 25 -2.63 -29.66 -22.38
N TYR A 26 -2.77 -29.10 -21.18
CA TYR A 26 -1.70 -28.35 -20.51
C TYR A 26 -1.30 -29.04 -19.21
N PRO A 27 -0.04 -28.89 -18.75
CA PRO A 27 0.44 -29.55 -17.54
C PRO A 27 -0.14 -28.96 -16.25
N SER A 28 -0.89 -27.86 -16.31
CA SER A 28 -1.63 -27.31 -15.18
C SER A 28 -2.81 -26.44 -15.60
N VAL A 29 -3.84 -26.35 -14.74
CA VAL A 29 -4.99 -25.44 -14.90
C VAL A 29 -4.55 -23.97 -15.05
N ALA A 30 -3.50 -23.55 -14.32
CA ALA A 30 -2.98 -22.19 -14.42
C ALA A 30 -2.32 -21.89 -15.78
N GLN A 31 -1.75 -22.91 -16.45
CA GLN A 31 -1.22 -22.77 -17.79
C GLN A 31 -2.33 -22.81 -18.84
N ALA A 32 -3.32 -23.68 -18.66
CA ALA A 32 -4.54 -23.70 -19.47
C ALA A 32 -5.24 -22.34 -19.49
N ARG A 33 -5.46 -21.73 -18.32
CA ARG A 33 -6.07 -20.38 -18.21
C ARG A 33 -5.27 -19.31 -18.97
N ARG A 34 -3.94 -19.33 -18.84
CA ARG A 34 -3.07 -18.38 -19.54
C ARG A 34 -3.13 -18.55 -21.06
N ALA A 35 -3.14 -19.79 -21.53
CA ALA A 35 -3.26 -20.08 -22.96
C ALA A 35 -4.61 -19.62 -23.53
N VAL A 36 -5.71 -19.91 -22.85
CA VAL A 36 -7.06 -19.45 -23.25
C VAL A 36 -7.15 -17.94 -23.34
N LEU A 37 -6.62 -17.22 -22.33
CA LEU A 37 -6.61 -15.76 -22.33
C LEU A 37 -5.76 -15.20 -23.47
N ALA A 38 -4.56 -15.77 -23.70
CA ALA A 38 -3.72 -15.36 -24.81
C ALA A 38 -4.42 -15.53 -26.16
N THR A 39 -5.09 -16.67 -26.38
CA THR A 39 -5.88 -16.90 -27.60
C THR A 39 -7.02 -15.90 -27.75
N ALA A 40 -7.74 -15.59 -26.66
CA ALA A 40 -8.82 -14.60 -26.70
C ALA A 40 -8.31 -13.18 -27.03
N THR A 41 -7.16 -12.78 -26.46
CA THR A 41 -6.51 -11.50 -26.77
C THR A 41 -6.06 -11.43 -28.22
N THR A 42 -5.36 -12.45 -28.72
CA THR A 42 -4.93 -12.51 -30.12
C THR A 42 -6.12 -12.45 -31.08
N LEU A 43 -7.24 -13.10 -30.72
CA LEU A 43 -8.45 -13.08 -31.54
C LEU A 43 -9.12 -11.69 -31.56
N ALA A 44 -9.18 -11.02 -30.41
CA ALA A 44 -9.72 -9.66 -30.31
C ALA A 44 -8.88 -8.64 -31.09
N GLU A 45 -7.55 -8.76 -31.03
CA GLU A 45 -6.62 -7.92 -31.80
C GLU A 45 -6.76 -8.16 -33.31
N GLN A 46 -6.85 -9.43 -33.75
CA GLN A 46 -6.96 -9.79 -35.16
C GLN A 46 -8.28 -9.33 -35.78
N THR A 47 -9.37 -9.44 -35.04
CA THR A 47 -10.71 -9.07 -35.51
C THR A 47 -11.01 -7.58 -35.31
N ARG A 48 -10.22 -6.89 -34.47
CA ARG A 48 -10.49 -5.53 -33.95
C ARG A 48 -11.88 -5.41 -33.33
N GLU A 49 -12.38 -6.51 -32.78
CA GLU A 49 -13.69 -6.61 -32.14
C GLU A 49 -13.54 -7.15 -30.72
N ASP A 50 -14.43 -6.68 -29.84
CA ASP A 50 -14.50 -7.21 -28.48
C ASP A 50 -14.92 -8.69 -28.49
N THR A 51 -14.15 -9.50 -27.77
CA THR A 51 -14.36 -10.93 -27.63
C THR A 51 -14.91 -11.24 -26.23
N ARG A 52 -16.14 -11.78 -26.19
CA ARG A 52 -16.74 -12.29 -24.95
C ARG A 52 -16.28 -13.71 -24.71
N LEU A 53 -15.41 -13.89 -23.72
CA LEU A 53 -14.90 -15.18 -23.28
C LEU A 53 -15.71 -15.69 -22.08
N ARG A 54 -16.36 -16.84 -22.23
CA ARG A 54 -16.94 -17.60 -21.11
C ARG A 54 -15.95 -18.69 -20.70
N LEU A 55 -15.40 -18.57 -19.51
CA LEU A 55 -14.43 -19.51 -18.95
C LEU A 55 -15.10 -20.35 -17.85
N GLU A 56 -15.11 -21.66 -18.03
CA GLU A 56 -15.56 -22.63 -17.04
C GLU A 56 -14.34 -23.42 -16.56
N ASP A 57 -14.00 -23.28 -15.29
CA ASP A 57 -12.85 -23.93 -14.70
C ASP A 57 -13.25 -24.53 -13.33
N PRO A 58 -12.43 -25.38 -12.68
CA PRO A 58 -12.80 -25.98 -11.39
C PRO A 58 -12.99 -24.97 -10.25
N SER A 59 -12.63 -23.69 -10.45
CA SER A 59 -12.89 -22.60 -9.49
C SER A 59 -14.20 -21.85 -9.77
N GLY A 60 -14.94 -22.19 -10.83
CA GLY A 60 -16.24 -21.61 -11.17
C GLY A 60 -16.33 -21.09 -12.61
N ALA A 61 -17.55 -20.75 -13.04
CA ALA A 61 -17.81 -20.14 -14.34
C ALA A 61 -17.70 -18.61 -14.24
N ARG A 62 -17.01 -17.98 -15.19
CA ARG A 62 -16.87 -16.52 -15.29
C ARG A 62 -16.93 -16.05 -16.73
N THR A 63 -17.42 -14.83 -16.94
CA THR A 63 -17.43 -14.18 -18.25
C THR A 63 -16.46 -12.99 -18.24
N LEU A 64 -15.58 -12.95 -19.22
CA LEU A 64 -14.58 -11.92 -19.43
C LEU A 64 -14.88 -11.24 -20.76
N LEU A 65 -14.84 -9.90 -20.77
CA LEU A 65 -14.82 -9.11 -21.99
C LEU A 65 -13.36 -8.78 -22.30
N VAL A 66 -12.88 -9.25 -23.44
CA VAL A 66 -11.53 -8.95 -23.94
C VAL A 66 -11.70 -7.94 -25.07
N ALA A 67 -11.30 -6.70 -24.83
CA ALA A 67 -11.40 -5.64 -25.82
C ALA A 67 -10.25 -5.73 -26.84
N ALA A 68 -10.45 -5.08 -27.99
CA ALA A 68 -9.47 -5.08 -29.10
C ALA A 68 -8.13 -4.40 -28.74
N ASP A 69 -8.08 -3.60 -27.68
CA ASP A 69 -6.88 -2.98 -27.10
C ASP A 69 -6.12 -3.91 -26.13
N GLY A 70 -6.56 -5.16 -25.98
CA GLY A 70 -5.99 -6.15 -25.09
C GLY A 70 -6.41 -5.99 -23.62
N THR A 71 -7.27 -5.02 -23.30
CA THR A 71 -7.81 -4.88 -21.94
C THR A 71 -8.82 -5.99 -21.65
N THR A 72 -8.72 -6.56 -20.45
CA THR A 72 -9.63 -7.62 -19.99
C THR A 72 -10.46 -7.10 -18.82
N ALA A 73 -11.77 -6.97 -19.04
CA ALA A 73 -12.72 -6.61 -18.00
C ALA A 73 -13.52 -7.85 -17.59
N GLN A 74 -13.51 -8.18 -16.30
CA GLN A 74 -14.40 -9.22 -15.80
C GLN A 74 -15.83 -8.68 -15.79
N GLN A 75 -16.70 -9.28 -16.60
CA GLN A 75 -18.11 -8.93 -16.59
C GLN A 75 -18.75 -9.67 -15.42
N GLU A 76 -18.86 -8.98 -14.29
CA GLU A 76 -19.60 -9.46 -13.13
C GLU A 76 -21.06 -9.65 -13.55
N ALA A 77 -21.56 -10.88 -13.42
CA ALA A 77 -22.95 -11.18 -13.70
C ALA A 77 -23.82 -10.35 -12.74
N VAL A 78 -24.52 -9.34 -13.26
CA VAL A 78 -25.60 -8.67 -12.56
C VAL A 78 -26.68 -9.73 -12.31
N ALA A 79 -26.70 -10.26 -11.09
CA ALA A 79 -27.82 -11.04 -10.60
C ALA A 79 -29.07 -10.12 -10.51
N PRO A 80 -30.23 -10.52 -11.03
CA PRO A 80 -31.44 -9.73 -10.87
C PRO A 80 -31.89 -9.74 -9.39
N ALA A 81 -32.18 -8.53 -8.89
CA ALA A 81 -32.72 -8.28 -7.57
C ALA A 81 -34.20 -8.70 -7.47
N VAL A 82 -34.52 -9.63 -6.56
CA VAL A 82 -35.85 -10.01 -6.04
C VAL A 82 -35.55 -10.73 -4.71
N GLU A 83 -36.10 -10.50 -3.51
CA GLU A 83 -37.12 -9.61 -2.94
C GLU A 83 -36.90 -9.60 -1.42
N ARG A 84 -37.34 -8.51 -0.76
CA ARG A 84 -37.46 -8.39 0.70
C ARG A 84 -38.72 -9.13 1.19
N GLY A 85 -38.59 -9.84 2.31
CA GLY A 85 -39.67 -10.15 3.28
C GLY A 85 -38.98 -10.40 4.63
N CYS A 86 -39.09 -9.58 5.68
CA CYS A 86 -40.27 -9.13 6.45
C CYS A 86 -40.94 -10.26 7.25
N VAL A 87 -40.53 -10.41 8.52
CA VAL A 87 -41.30 -10.79 9.74
C VAL A 87 -40.31 -10.58 10.90
N GLU A 88 -40.39 -9.57 11.78
CA GLU A 88 -41.43 -9.11 12.72
C GLU A 88 -41.64 -10.01 13.97
N ALA A 89 -41.60 -9.33 15.12
CA ALA A 89 -42.00 -9.71 16.48
C ALA A 89 -41.15 -10.77 17.23
N THR A 90 -40.69 -10.53 18.47
CA THR A 90 -41.57 -10.24 19.61
C THR A 90 -40.84 -9.47 20.72
N ALA A 91 -41.57 -8.53 21.30
CA ALA A 91 -41.17 -7.62 22.36
C ALA A 91 -41.32 -8.25 23.77
N GLN A 92 -40.47 -7.83 24.72
CA GLN A 92 -40.86 -7.08 25.95
C GLN A 92 -41.08 -7.96 27.23
N PRO A 93 -41.26 -7.40 28.45
CA PRO A 93 -40.22 -6.92 29.37
C PRO A 93 -40.47 -7.41 30.83
N THR A 94 -39.60 -7.13 31.81
CA THR A 94 -39.86 -7.01 33.27
C THR A 94 -38.52 -7.12 34.03
N ALA A 95 -38.28 -6.63 35.23
CA ALA A 95 -38.73 -5.50 36.05
C ALA A 95 -37.86 -5.54 37.33
N GLN A 96 -37.62 -4.38 37.93
CA GLN A 96 -37.51 -4.13 39.39
C GLN A 96 -36.45 -4.85 40.26
N ASN A 97 -35.52 -4.02 40.78
CA ASN A 97 -34.89 -4.04 42.12
C ASN A 97 -35.93 -4.28 43.26
N PRO A 98 -35.57 -4.65 44.53
CA PRO A 98 -34.45 -4.08 45.32
C PRO A 98 -33.84 -4.97 46.45
N GLY A 99 -32.87 -4.42 47.20
CA GLY A 99 -32.59 -4.74 48.61
C GLY A 99 -31.11 -5.03 48.90
N GLU A 100 -30.34 -4.09 49.48
CA GLU A 100 -30.05 -3.95 50.95
C GLU A 100 -28.98 -4.98 51.40
N VAL A 101 -27.92 -4.72 52.17
CA VAL A 101 -27.62 -3.76 53.25
C VAL A 101 -26.09 -3.77 53.50
N ALA A 102 -25.60 -2.73 54.19
CA ALA A 102 -24.44 -2.73 55.13
C ALA A 102 -23.01 -2.69 54.52
N ALA A 103 -22.04 -1.89 55.00
CA ALA A 103 -21.98 -0.96 56.12
C ALA A 103 -20.75 -0.03 55.96
N SER A 104 -20.98 1.27 56.20
CA SER A 104 -20.31 2.10 57.20
C SER A 104 -18.78 2.01 57.42
N ARG A 105 -18.06 3.08 57.06
CA ARG A 105 -17.07 3.84 57.88
C ARG A 105 -16.42 4.92 57.00
N SER A 106 -16.95 6.15 56.97
CA SER A 106 -16.54 7.28 57.82
C SER A 106 -15.04 7.37 58.11
N ARG A 107 -14.33 8.24 57.36
CA ARG A 107 -13.37 9.20 57.91
C ARG A 107 -13.39 10.49 57.08
N ARG A 108 -13.87 11.56 57.73
CA ARG A 108 -13.58 12.96 57.38
C ARG A 108 -12.10 13.25 57.60
N ALA A 109 -11.51 14.04 56.71
CA ALA A 109 -10.53 15.10 56.96
C ALA A 109 -10.18 15.71 55.59
N SER A 110 -10.83 16.80 55.21
CA SER A 110 -10.22 18.14 55.22
C SER A 110 -9.08 18.29 54.21
N GLY A 111 -9.39 18.91 53.06
CA GLY A 111 -8.37 19.46 52.19
C GLY A 111 -7.73 20.72 52.80
N PRO A 112 -6.61 21.16 52.21
CA PRO A 112 -6.31 22.57 52.01
C PRO A 112 -6.40 22.87 50.50
N VAL A 113 -7.38 23.66 50.06
CA VAL A 113 -7.20 25.09 49.77
C VAL A 113 -5.89 25.34 49.03
N SER A 114 -6.01 25.41 47.71
CA SER A 114 -5.04 26.01 46.81
C SER A 114 -4.67 27.40 47.31
N VAL A 115 -3.43 27.57 47.74
CA VAL A 115 -2.81 28.89 47.86
C VAL A 115 -1.99 29.08 46.60
N GLU A 116 -2.61 29.79 45.66
CA GLU A 116 -1.97 30.31 44.46
C GLU A 116 -0.88 31.29 44.90
N ALA A 117 0.38 30.87 44.81
CA ALA A 117 1.51 31.73 45.12
C ALA A 117 1.55 32.90 44.12
N PRO A 118 1.87 34.14 44.55
CA PRO A 118 2.00 35.26 43.64
C PRO A 118 3.14 34.99 42.65
N ARG A 119 2.78 34.75 41.38
CA ARG A 119 3.72 34.62 40.26
C ARG A 119 4.48 35.93 40.11
N ASN A 120 5.78 35.91 40.42
CA ASN A 120 6.66 37.07 40.27
C ASN A 120 6.77 37.46 38.78
N PRO A 121 6.33 38.66 38.36
CA PRO A 121 6.36 39.07 36.95
C PRO A 121 7.76 39.31 36.39
N PHE A 122 8.80 39.29 37.24
CA PHE A 122 10.20 39.46 36.84
C PHE A 122 11.01 38.15 36.81
N VAL A 123 10.37 37.01 37.09
CA VAL A 123 11.00 35.69 36.91
C VAL A 123 10.48 35.12 35.61
N ALA A 124 11.35 35.03 34.60
CA ALA A 124 11.05 34.35 33.35
C ALA A 124 10.48 32.95 33.67
N ALA A 125 9.30 32.64 33.14
CA ALA A 125 8.76 31.29 33.21
C ALA A 125 9.86 30.33 32.73
N PRO A 126 10.18 29.27 33.49
CA PRO A 126 11.20 28.33 33.05
C PRO A 126 10.76 27.84 31.68
N ALA A 127 11.64 28.02 30.69
CA ALA A 127 11.41 27.50 29.35
C ALA A 127 10.96 26.06 29.51
N VAL A 128 9.75 25.75 29.07
CA VAL A 128 9.28 24.38 28.93
C VAL A 128 10.31 23.74 28.02
N VAL A 129 11.26 23.03 28.63
CA VAL A 129 12.12 22.11 27.93
C VAL A 129 11.11 21.16 27.32
N VAL A 130 10.90 21.29 26.02
CA VAL A 130 10.20 20.29 25.23
C VAL A 130 10.98 19.03 25.55
N GLU A 131 10.42 18.16 26.38
CA GLU A 131 10.99 16.84 26.62
C GLU A 131 11.11 16.24 25.22
N GLU A 132 12.33 16.18 24.70
CA GLU A 132 12.61 15.50 23.45
C GLU A 132 12.22 14.07 23.72
N ASP A 133 11.10 13.63 23.12
CA ASP A 133 10.67 12.25 23.18
C ASP A 133 11.91 11.38 22.92
N PRO A 134 12.26 10.46 23.84
CA PRO A 134 13.47 9.67 23.72
C PRO A 134 13.48 9.02 22.34
N ILE A 135 14.60 9.16 21.61
CA ILE A 135 14.78 8.61 20.26
C ILE A 135 14.47 7.11 20.34
N ASP A 136 13.27 6.74 19.93
CA ASP A 136 12.79 5.37 20.04
C ASP A 136 13.69 4.50 19.15
N GLU A 137 14.48 3.62 19.77
CA GLU A 137 15.45 2.78 19.09
C GLU A 137 14.72 1.93 18.05
N ASP A 138 15.00 2.15 16.77
CA ASP A 138 14.30 1.39 15.75
C ASP A 138 14.75 -0.06 15.78
N PRO A 139 13.82 -1.02 15.74
CA PRO A 139 14.22 -2.41 15.65
C PRO A 139 14.93 -2.75 14.32
N ILE A 140 14.80 -1.94 13.26
CA ILE A 140 15.46 -2.11 11.96
C ILE A 140 16.72 -1.25 11.88
N LEU A 141 16.63 0.04 12.18
CA LEU A 141 17.75 1.00 12.05
C LEU A 141 18.56 1.26 13.35
N GLY A 142 18.10 0.78 14.50
CA GLY A 142 18.66 1.14 15.82
C GLY A 142 18.51 2.63 16.11
N ALA A 143 19.57 3.23 16.67
CA ALA A 143 19.66 4.68 16.87
C ALA A 143 19.90 5.48 15.57
N ARG A 144 20.09 4.81 14.42
CA ARG A 144 20.37 5.50 13.15
C ARG A 144 19.08 5.93 12.47
N GLU A 145 19.12 7.10 11.87
CA GLU A 145 18.01 7.65 11.08
C GLU A 145 17.92 7.06 9.68
N ALA A 146 19.02 6.52 9.14
CA ALA A 146 19.05 5.88 7.83
C ALA A 146 20.18 4.86 7.70
N ILE A 147 19.95 3.81 6.89
CA ILE A 147 21.01 2.95 6.36
C ILE A 147 21.29 3.43 4.92
N ARG A 148 22.57 3.60 4.58
CA ARG A 148 23.00 3.82 3.20
C ARG A 148 23.47 2.50 2.59
N GLY A 149 22.85 2.11 1.48
CA GLY A 149 23.29 0.99 0.66
C GLY A 149 24.27 1.43 -0.44
N PRO A 150 24.64 0.51 -1.35
CA PRO A 150 25.48 0.83 -2.49
C PRO A 150 24.84 1.94 -3.34
N GLN A 151 25.66 2.88 -3.81
CA GLN A 151 25.19 3.97 -4.68
C GLN A 151 24.65 3.38 -5.97
N ASN A 152 23.53 3.94 -6.45
CA ASN A 152 22.80 3.42 -7.59
C ASN A 152 23.65 3.57 -8.86
N LEU A 153 24.00 2.43 -9.49
CA LEU A 153 24.73 2.39 -10.78
C LEU A 153 23.84 2.76 -11.98
N GLN A 154 22.57 3.12 -11.73
CA GLN A 154 21.59 3.40 -12.77
C GLN A 154 21.92 4.63 -13.63
N GLN A 155 22.67 5.61 -13.10
CA GLN A 155 23.15 6.75 -13.91
C GLN A 155 24.01 6.30 -15.10
N THR A 156 24.66 5.14 -15.01
CA THR A 156 25.57 4.64 -16.05
C THR A 156 24.92 3.61 -16.98
N LEU A 157 23.78 3.02 -16.60
CA LEU A 157 23.18 1.85 -17.26
C LEU A 157 21.82 2.11 -17.93
N ALA A 158 21.20 3.26 -17.72
CA ALA A 158 19.92 3.59 -18.34
C ALA A 158 20.09 3.81 -19.87
N GLN A 159 19.79 2.79 -20.66
CA GLN A 159 19.57 2.95 -22.10
C GLN A 159 18.18 3.53 -22.33
N LYS A 160 18.11 4.62 -23.10
CA LYS A 160 16.87 5.28 -23.52
C LYS A 160 16.07 4.31 -24.41
N PRO A 161 14.84 3.89 -24.03
CA PRO A 161 14.01 3.10 -24.91
C PRO A 161 13.34 3.99 -25.95
N THR A 162 13.18 3.42 -27.14
CA THR A 162 12.40 3.96 -28.27
C THR A 162 10.93 4.08 -27.84
N PRO A 163 10.25 5.19 -28.14
CA PRO A 163 8.89 5.43 -27.65
C PRO A 163 7.88 4.63 -28.48
N ASP A 164 7.07 3.82 -27.81
CA ASP A 164 5.72 3.48 -28.27
C ASP A 164 4.72 4.35 -27.48
N GLU A 165 3.75 4.90 -28.20
CA GLU A 165 2.66 5.81 -27.79
C GLU A 165 1.84 5.20 -26.61
N GLU A 166 1.25 5.94 -25.66
CA GLU A 166 0.45 7.15 -25.76
C GLU A 166 0.45 7.86 -24.39
N THR A 167 0.83 9.15 -24.34
CA THR A 167 0.96 9.92 -23.09
C THR A 167 -0.33 10.65 -22.76
N ALA A 168 -0.91 10.36 -21.59
CA ALA A 168 -2.00 11.15 -21.02
C ALA A 168 -1.48 12.54 -20.55
N ALA A 169 -2.21 13.58 -20.98
CA ALA A 169 -2.09 15.03 -20.74
C ALA A 169 -0.89 15.59 -19.93
N PRO A 170 -0.16 16.59 -20.46
CA PRO A 170 0.91 17.25 -19.72
C PRO A 170 0.33 18.28 -18.73
N VAL A 171 0.66 18.12 -17.45
CA VAL A 171 0.58 19.21 -16.47
C VAL A 171 2.00 19.51 -16.02
N ASP A 172 2.30 20.79 -15.75
CA ASP A 172 3.62 21.35 -15.44
C ASP A 172 4.26 20.70 -14.19
N VAL A 173 4.84 19.50 -14.35
CA VAL A 173 5.63 18.84 -13.32
C VAL A 173 7.09 19.25 -13.53
N THR A 174 7.55 20.20 -12.72
CA THR A 174 8.98 20.56 -12.72
C THR A 174 9.83 19.33 -12.39
N GLN A 175 11.07 19.29 -12.91
CA GLN A 175 12.04 18.19 -12.74
C GLN A 175 12.44 17.88 -11.27
N ALA A 176 11.78 18.51 -10.29
CA ALA A 176 12.07 18.43 -8.86
C ALA A 176 11.06 17.59 -8.05
N THR A 177 10.07 16.96 -8.70
CA THR A 177 9.05 16.15 -8.00
C THR A 177 9.59 14.75 -7.66
N LEU A 178 9.49 14.38 -6.38
CA LEU A 178 9.81 13.03 -5.89
C LEU A 178 8.54 12.17 -5.88
N TRP A 179 8.61 11.00 -6.50
CA TRP A 179 7.46 10.09 -6.59
C TRP A 179 7.47 9.08 -5.45
N LEU A 180 6.37 8.91 -4.72
CA LEU A 180 6.20 7.81 -3.77
C LEU A 180 5.57 6.62 -4.48
N VAL A 181 6.31 5.52 -4.58
CA VAL A 181 5.84 4.29 -5.21
C VAL A 181 5.59 3.23 -4.14
N GLY A 182 4.37 2.69 -4.06
CA GLY A 182 4.07 1.57 -3.19
C GLY A 182 4.68 0.27 -3.71
N ALA A 183 5.44 -0.43 -2.87
CA ALA A 183 5.91 -1.79 -3.18
C ALA A 183 4.75 -2.81 -3.20
N SER A 184 3.69 -2.53 -2.43
CA SER A 184 2.46 -3.31 -2.38
C SER A 184 1.26 -2.40 -2.11
N GLY A 185 0.04 -2.87 -2.35
CA GLY A 185 -1.17 -2.14 -1.98
C GLY A 185 -1.27 -1.91 -0.46
N GLY A 186 -1.86 -0.78 -0.06
CA GLY A 186 -2.19 -0.49 1.33
C GLY A 186 -1.02 -0.16 2.26
N VAL A 187 0.13 0.28 1.72
CA VAL A 187 1.31 0.66 2.53
C VAL A 187 1.27 2.08 3.08
N GLY A 188 0.21 2.84 2.77
CA GLY A 188 0.04 4.23 3.22
C GLY A 188 0.81 5.26 2.38
N THR A 189 1.03 5.00 1.08
CA THR A 189 1.66 5.99 0.16
C THR A 189 0.87 7.28 0.10
N SER A 190 -0.46 7.18 -0.04
CA SER A 190 -1.36 8.33 -0.05
C SER A 190 -1.34 9.12 1.26
N THR A 191 -1.27 8.41 2.39
CA THR A 191 -1.12 9.02 3.72
C THR A 191 0.21 9.76 3.84
N LEU A 192 1.32 9.18 3.39
CA LEU A 192 2.63 9.82 3.41
C LEU A 192 2.71 11.01 2.45
N ALA A 193 2.12 10.89 1.26
CA ALA A 193 2.06 11.98 0.29
C ALA A 193 1.27 13.17 0.85
N GLY A 194 0.11 12.92 1.48
CA GLY A 194 -0.69 13.96 2.12
C GLY A 194 -0.04 14.63 3.32
N LEU A 195 0.99 14.01 3.93
CA LEU A 195 1.79 14.59 5.00
C LEU A 195 3.02 15.37 4.49
N CYS A 196 3.38 15.21 3.21
CA CYS A 196 4.48 15.90 2.58
C CYS A 196 4.01 17.15 1.83
N SER A 197 4.93 18.04 1.49
CA SER A 197 4.66 19.17 0.59
C SER A 197 4.28 18.71 -0.84
N GLU A 198 3.74 19.62 -1.65
CA GLU A 198 3.36 19.42 -3.06
C GLU A 198 4.51 18.92 -3.98
N ALA A 199 5.76 18.99 -3.53
CA ALA A 199 6.92 18.42 -4.24
C ALA A 199 6.99 16.88 -4.21
N VAL A 200 6.05 16.22 -3.50
CA VAL A 200 5.98 14.77 -3.37
C VAL A 200 4.65 14.27 -3.93
N ALA A 201 4.71 13.46 -4.99
CA ALA A 201 3.54 12.91 -5.67
C ALA A 201 3.33 11.43 -5.33
N ASP A 202 2.07 10.99 -5.22
CA ASP A 202 1.74 9.56 -5.06
C ASP A 202 1.61 8.89 -6.44
N ALA A 203 2.40 7.83 -6.65
CA ALA A 203 2.38 7.04 -7.87
C ALA A 203 1.03 6.35 -8.14
N ALA A 204 0.21 6.15 -7.11
CA ALA A 204 -1.13 5.57 -7.26
C ALA A 204 -2.16 6.57 -7.80
N VAL A 205 -1.93 7.87 -7.61
CA VAL A 205 -2.80 8.94 -8.12
C VAL A 205 -2.33 9.40 -9.50
N GLN A 206 -1.02 9.42 -9.72
CA GLN A 206 -0.42 9.82 -10.98
C GLN A 206 0.78 8.92 -11.28
N GLU A 207 0.91 8.41 -12.50
CA GLU A 207 2.01 7.52 -12.83
C GLU A 207 3.35 8.29 -12.94
N PRO A 208 4.46 7.73 -12.43
CA PRO A 208 5.76 8.37 -12.52
C PRO A 208 6.25 8.38 -13.97
N GLY A 209 6.65 9.56 -14.45
CA GLY A 209 7.26 9.72 -15.76
C GLY A 209 8.59 8.98 -15.91
N TRP A 210 9.02 8.77 -17.15
CA TRP A 210 10.30 8.14 -17.47
C TRP A 210 11.48 8.88 -16.81
N ALA A 211 12.40 8.12 -16.22
CA ALA A 211 13.58 8.58 -15.51
C ALA A 211 13.30 9.54 -14.34
N CYS A 212 12.07 9.61 -13.84
CA CYS A 212 11.76 10.35 -12.63
C CYS A 212 12.37 9.68 -11.40
N ARG A 213 12.66 10.48 -10.35
CA ARG A 213 13.16 9.98 -9.08
C ARG A 213 12.00 9.47 -8.23
N ALA A 214 12.09 8.23 -7.77
CA ALA A 214 11.07 7.58 -6.97
C ALA A 214 11.63 7.09 -5.64
N LEU A 215 10.85 7.26 -4.58
CA LEU A 215 11.05 6.68 -3.27
C LEU A 215 10.09 5.52 -3.10
N LEU A 216 10.62 4.33 -2.84
CA LEU A 216 9.79 3.16 -2.66
C LEU A 216 9.26 3.10 -1.23
N VAL A 217 7.97 2.83 -1.05
CA VAL A 217 7.32 2.67 0.26
C VAL A 217 6.87 1.21 0.41
N CYS A 218 7.29 0.55 1.48
CA CYS A 218 6.84 -0.80 1.81
C CYS A 218 6.40 -0.89 3.27
N SER A 219 5.60 -1.89 3.60
CA SER A 219 5.26 -2.22 4.98
C SER A 219 6.15 -3.33 5.54
N THR A 220 6.18 -3.50 6.86
CA THR A 220 6.87 -4.63 7.51
C THR A 220 6.20 -5.99 7.30
N SER A 221 5.27 -6.12 6.34
CA SER A 221 4.66 -7.39 5.96
C SER A 221 5.57 -8.19 5.02
N ALA A 222 5.49 -9.51 5.08
CA ALA A 222 6.34 -10.37 4.25
C ALA A 222 6.17 -10.08 2.74
N GLY A 223 4.92 -9.98 2.28
CA GLY A 223 4.62 -9.68 0.88
C GLY A 223 5.15 -8.32 0.41
N SER A 224 5.07 -7.29 1.26
CA SER A 224 5.58 -5.96 0.91
C SER A 224 7.11 -5.90 0.88
N LEU A 225 7.78 -6.57 1.83
CA LEU A 225 9.25 -6.67 1.84
C LEU A 225 9.77 -7.48 0.65
N GLU A 226 9.10 -8.57 0.28
CA GLU A 226 9.44 -9.36 -0.93
C GLU A 226 9.26 -8.54 -2.21
N ALA A 227 8.16 -7.81 -2.33
CA ALA A 227 7.93 -6.91 -3.46
C ALA A 227 9.00 -5.82 -3.55
N ALA A 228 9.37 -5.21 -2.42
CA ALA A 228 10.44 -4.23 -2.35
C ALA A 228 11.79 -4.82 -2.78
N SER A 229 12.12 -6.04 -2.35
CA SER A 229 13.34 -6.74 -2.79
C SER A 229 13.35 -7.01 -4.30
N ARG A 230 12.19 -7.29 -4.89
CA ARG A 230 12.01 -7.54 -6.32
C ARG A 230 12.20 -6.27 -7.13
N GLN A 231 11.64 -5.15 -6.68
CA GLN A 231 11.84 -3.85 -7.31
C GLN A 231 13.29 -3.38 -7.18
N ALA A 232 13.95 -3.59 -6.04
CA ALA A 232 15.38 -3.30 -5.90
C ALA A 232 16.24 -4.09 -6.91
N ARG A 233 15.92 -5.38 -7.13
CA ARG A 233 16.59 -6.19 -8.17
C ARG A 233 16.28 -5.69 -9.57
N ALA A 234 15.01 -5.36 -9.85
CA ALA A 234 14.61 -4.81 -11.15
C ALA A 234 15.34 -3.51 -11.47
N SER A 235 15.51 -2.65 -10.45
CA SER A 235 16.31 -1.43 -10.52
C SER A 235 17.76 -1.73 -10.86
N ALA A 236 18.42 -2.65 -10.16
CA ALA A 236 19.79 -3.04 -10.44
C ALA A 236 19.98 -3.61 -11.87
N THR A 237 18.94 -4.22 -12.45
CA THR A 237 18.92 -4.71 -13.84
C THR A 237 18.48 -3.67 -14.88
N GLY A 238 18.17 -2.43 -14.48
CA GLY A 238 17.73 -1.37 -15.40
C GLY A 238 16.32 -1.57 -15.99
N ARG A 239 15.46 -2.39 -15.37
CA ARG A 239 14.11 -2.71 -15.87
C ARG A 239 13.00 -1.78 -15.36
N LEU A 240 13.32 -0.84 -14.48
CA LEU A 240 12.36 0.13 -13.97
C LEU A 240 12.40 1.40 -14.81
N ALA A 241 11.23 1.97 -15.07
CA ALA A 241 11.07 3.23 -15.79
C ALA A 241 11.51 4.46 -14.98
N TYR A 242 11.72 4.31 -13.67
CA TYR A 242 12.09 5.38 -12.74
C TYR A 242 13.36 5.02 -11.94
N GLU A 243 14.05 6.05 -11.44
CA GLU A 243 15.25 5.93 -10.61
C GLU A 243 14.87 5.77 -9.14
N LEU A 244 15.33 4.70 -8.48
CA LEU A 244 15.08 4.50 -7.05
C LEU A 244 16.03 5.35 -6.20
N ALA A 245 15.53 6.44 -5.61
CA ALA A 245 16.27 7.29 -4.68
C ALA A 245 16.43 6.66 -3.29
N GLY A 246 15.49 5.80 -2.88
CA GLY A 246 15.52 5.15 -1.57
C GLY A 246 14.29 4.31 -1.22
N LEU A 247 14.22 3.89 0.04
CA LEU A 247 13.19 3.05 0.62
C LEU A 247 12.64 3.67 1.92
N VAL A 248 11.32 3.65 2.08
CA VAL A 248 10.60 3.93 3.34
C VAL A 248 9.93 2.64 3.80
N ILE A 249 10.26 2.19 5.00
CA ILE A 249 9.63 1.02 5.62
C ILE A 249 8.64 1.52 6.67
N VAL A 250 7.35 1.30 6.43
CA VAL A 250 6.27 1.63 7.35
C VAL A 250 5.95 0.42 8.22
N HIS A 251 5.94 0.62 9.52
CA HIS A 251 5.59 -0.43 10.46
C HIS A 251 4.07 -0.70 10.42
N ASP A 252 3.68 -1.89 9.97
CA ASP A 252 2.26 -2.33 9.95
C ASP A 252 1.74 -2.62 11.36
N ARG A 253 2.66 -2.93 12.28
CA ARG A 253 2.37 -3.40 13.64
C ARG A 253 3.26 -2.68 14.64
N PRO A 254 2.83 -2.56 15.91
CA PRO A 254 3.68 -2.03 16.96
C PRO A 254 4.97 -2.84 17.08
N LYS A 255 6.07 -2.17 17.46
CA LYS A 255 7.44 -2.72 17.56
C LYS A 255 7.50 -4.08 18.27
N ASN A 256 6.70 -4.26 19.32
CA ASN A 256 6.68 -5.48 20.14
C ASN A 256 6.03 -6.70 19.45
N ARG A 257 5.34 -6.52 18.31
CA ARG A 257 4.66 -7.60 17.57
C ARG A 257 5.38 -8.02 16.29
N ILE A 258 6.53 -7.43 15.97
CA ILE A 258 7.32 -7.78 14.78
C ILE A 258 8.33 -8.87 15.16
N THR A 259 8.34 -9.97 14.40
CA THR A 259 9.24 -11.09 14.68
C THR A 259 10.69 -10.76 14.29
N LYS A 260 11.67 -11.34 15.00
CA LYS A 260 13.11 -11.17 14.69
C LYS A 260 13.46 -11.54 13.24
N PRO A 261 12.92 -12.62 12.64
CA PRO A 261 13.16 -12.94 11.23
C PRO A 261 12.68 -11.84 10.28
N THR A 262 11.50 -11.26 10.53
CA THR A 262 10.97 -10.15 9.72
C THR A 262 11.86 -8.91 9.80
N LEU A 263 12.37 -8.58 11.00
CA LEU A 263 13.29 -7.46 11.19
C LEU A 263 14.63 -7.71 10.47
N ALA A 264 15.18 -8.92 10.57
CA ALA A 264 16.41 -9.29 9.88
C ALA A 264 16.24 -9.19 8.35
N TYR A 265 15.10 -9.64 7.82
CA TYR A 265 14.79 -9.52 6.40
C TYR A 265 14.62 -8.06 5.98
N ALA A 266 13.88 -7.25 6.75
CA ALA A 266 13.73 -5.82 6.48
C ALA A 266 15.08 -5.07 6.48
N ARG A 267 16.00 -5.41 7.39
CA ARG A 267 17.38 -4.90 7.40
C ARG A 267 18.17 -5.30 6.15
N SER A 268 17.98 -6.53 5.67
CA SER A 268 18.60 -7.01 4.43
C SER A 268 18.10 -6.21 3.23
N VAL A 269 16.79 -6.03 3.11
CA VAL A 269 16.15 -5.26 2.04
C VAL A 269 16.59 -3.79 2.11
N ALA A 270 16.62 -3.17 3.30
CA ALA A 270 17.08 -1.79 3.49
C ALA A 270 18.50 -1.54 2.95
N ARG A 271 19.40 -2.53 3.01
CA ARG A 271 20.76 -2.42 2.49
C ARG A 271 20.86 -2.44 0.97
N MET A 272 19.79 -2.83 0.27
CA MET A 272 19.74 -2.84 -1.19
C MET A 272 19.49 -1.46 -1.80
N PHE A 273 19.09 -0.47 -0.99
CA PHE A 273 18.71 0.87 -1.45
C PHE A 273 19.76 1.91 -1.05
N PRO A 274 19.96 2.98 -1.84
CA PRO A 274 20.91 4.05 -1.51
C PRO A 274 20.62 4.73 -0.17
N VAL A 275 19.33 4.91 0.15
CA VAL A 275 18.85 5.45 1.42
C VAL A 275 17.66 4.62 1.88
N ALA A 276 17.68 4.13 3.11
CA ALA A 276 16.52 3.49 3.73
C ALA A 276 16.14 4.21 5.02
N MET A 277 14.85 4.50 5.20
CA MET A 277 14.26 5.16 6.36
C MET A 277 13.05 4.37 6.88
N THR A 278 12.68 4.57 8.14
CA THR A 278 11.63 3.80 8.80
C THR A 278 10.61 4.71 9.46
N VAL A 279 9.34 4.41 9.23
CA VAL A 279 8.19 5.10 9.84
C VAL A 279 7.60 4.19 10.92
N PRO A 280 7.54 4.64 12.18
CA PRO A 280 6.96 3.86 13.27
C PRO A 280 5.48 3.58 13.04
N TYR A 281 4.94 2.63 13.81
CA TYR A 281 3.52 2.30 13.73
C TYR A 281 2.70 3.42 14.36
N GLU A 282 1.87 4.08 13.54
CA GLU A 282 0.93 5.11 13.99
C GLU A 282 -0.50 4.54 14.02
N PRO A 283 -1.12 4.36 15.21
CA PRO A 283 -2.47 3.82 15.32
C PRO A 283 -3.50 4.72 14.63
N ALA A 284 -3.32 6.04 14.73
CA ALA A 284 -4.24 7.04 14.19
C ALA A 284 -4.44 6.93 12.66
N TRP A 285 -3.46 6.38 11.94
CA TRP A 285 -3.57 6.18 10.48
C TRP A 285 -4.55 5.06 10.09
N ARG A 286 -4.96 4.22 11.04
CA ARG A 286 -5.94 3.15 10.83
C ARG A 286 -7.38 3.59 11.15
N GLU A 287 -7.52 4.71 11.85
CA GLU A 287 -8.82 5.19 12.31
C GLU A 287 -9.52 5.95 11.19
N VAL A 288 -10.75 5.54 10.87
CA VAL A 288 -11.54 6.16 9.81
C VAL A 288 -12.00 7.55 10.27
N GLY A 289 -11.77 8.57 9.46
CA GLY A 289 -12.20 9.95 9.73
C GLY A 289 -11.20 10.79 10.53
N VAL A 290 -10.04 10.24 10.89
CA VAL A 290 -8.95 11.00 11.52
C VAL A 290 -8.03 11.54 10.44
N THR A 291 -7.78 12.86 10.44
CA THR A 291 -6.76 13.45 9.57
C THR A 291 -5.37 13.05 10.09
N PRO A 292 -4.54 12.37 9.28
CA PRO A 292 -3.21 11.96 9.71
C PRO A 292 -2.42 13.21 10.07
N THR A 293 -1.93 13.26 11.30
CA THR A 293 -1.06 14.33 11.80
C THR A 293 0.31 13.70 12.06
N PRO A 294 1.43 14.40 11.78
CA PRO A 294 2.75 13.84 12.04
C PRO A 294 3.07 13.85 13.54
N SER A 295 2.58 12.83 14.25
CA SER A 295 2.97 12.53 15.63
C SER A 295 4.32 11.82 15.67
N GLY A 296 5.15 12.13 16.67
CA GLY A 296 6.45 11.49 16.87
C GLY A 296 7.63 12.19 16.17
N THR A 297 8.73 12.34 16.89
CA THR A 297 9.98 12.94 16.40
C THR A 297 10.54 12.19 15.19
N ARG A 298 10.45 10.86 15.18
CA ARG A 298 10.96 10.02 14.09
C ARG A 298 10.21 10.23 12.77
N LEU A 299 8.88 10.26 12.80
CA LEU A 299 8.07 10.53 11.62
C LEU A 299 8.37 11.93 11.05
N ARG A 300 8.48 12.95 11.92
CA ARG A 300 8.87 14.31 11.50
C ARG A 300 10.24 14.35 10.85
N THR A 301 11.22 13.61 11.39
CA THR A 301 12.56 13.49 10.79
C THR A 301 12.52 12.80 9.43
N VAL A 302 11.72 11.74 9.28
CA VAL A 302 11.52 11.06 8.00
C VAL A 302 10.91 12.02 6.97
N LEU A 303 9.83 12.72 7.30
CA LEU A 303 9.18 13.68 6.40
C LEU A 303 10.14 14.78 5.95
N ARG A 304 10.88 15.41 6.88
CA ARG A 304 11.91 16.41 6.54
C ARG A 304 12.99 15.83 5.61
N ARG A 305 13.33 14.55 5.77
CA ARG A 305 14.32 13.89 4.93
C ARG A 305 13.79 13.57 3.53
N ILE A 306 12.53 13.17 3.42
CA ILE A 306 11.83 13.00 2.14
C ILE A 306 11.80 14.35 1.40
N GLU A 307 11.38 15.42 2.06
CA GLU A 307 11.38 16.77 1.49
C GLU A 307 12.78 17.23 1.08
N LYS A 308 13.79 16.92 1.90
CA LYS A 308 15.18 17.19 1.53
C LYS A 308 15.54 16.44 0.27
N ILE A 309 15.25 15.14 0.15
CA ILE A 309 15.56 14.35 -1.06
C ILE A 309 14.85 14.91 -2.29
N ALA A 310 13.60 15.36 -2.14
CA ALA A 310 12.87 16.04 -3.21
C ALA A 310 13.60 17.32 -3.65
N ARG A 311 14.02 18.17 -2.71
CA ARG A 311 14.69 19.46 -3.01
C ARG A 311 16.15 19.34 -3.46
N THR A 312 16.87 18.31 -3.01
CA THR A 312 18.32 18.15 -3.31
C THR A 312 18.56 17.44 -4.65
N GLY A 313 17.60 17.45 -5.58
CA GLY A 313 17.70 16.81 -6.90
C GLY A 313 18.64 17.50 -7.90
N HIS A 314 19.75 18.07 -7.43
CA HIS A 314 20.86 18.60 -8.24
C HIS A 314 22.16 17.90 -7.86
#